data_AF-A0A645ESN1-F1
#
_entry.id   AF-A0A645ESN1-F1
#
_cell.length_a   1.000
_cell.length_b   1.000
_cell.length_c   1.000
_cell.angle_alpha   90.00
_cell.angle_beta   90.00
_cell.angle_gamma   90.00
#
_symmetry.space_group_name_H-M   'P 1'
#
loop_
_entity.id
_entity.type
_entity.pdbx_description
1 polymer ?
#
loop_
_entity_poly.entity_id
_entity_poly.type
_entity_poly.pdbx_seq_one_letter_code
_entity_poly.pdbx_strand_id
1 'polypeptide(L)'
;MEDYEGAFDFALFGNNYIEFGKYMIKDLYLLIHATVQERGADYKYRKPSNPNEPVVPEIKIMKIEVLNEVKDKLVNALTVTMPLDQLDDEFAVDMTDMVIQNKGNVNIYFNVIDPITQQKVKLFARQCRVKINRDFYKMLSKYKEDGKIDFQIS
;
A
#
# COMPACT_ATOMS: atom_id res chain seq x y z
N MET A 1 -13.20 15.03 -5.85
CA MET A 1 -12.12 14.02 -5.97
C MET A 1 -12.78 12.70 -6.26
N GLU A 2 -12.22 11.88 -7.14
CA GLU A 2 -12.89 10.65 -7.62
C GLU A 2 -12.02 9.43 -7.32
N ASP A 3 -12.63 8.38 -6.78
CA ASP A 3 -12.06 7.04 -6.67
C ASP A 3 -12.94 6.02 -7.41
N TYR A 4 -12.71 4.72 -7.20
CA TYR A 4 -13.49 3.67 -7.87
C TYR A 4 -14.94 3.57 -7.38
N GLU A 5 -15.25 4.09 -6.19
CA GLU A 5 -16.57 4.01 -5.55
C GLU A 5 -17.39 5.29 -5.77
N GLY A 6 -16.75 6.42 -6.09
CA GLY A 6 -17.45 7.62 -6.54
C GLY A 6 -16.66 8.92 -6.40
N ALA A 7 -17.41 10.02 -6.46
CA ALA A 7 -16.90 11.36 -6.28
C ALA A 7 -17.18 11.88 -4.86
N PHE A 8 -16.17 12.46 -4.22
CA PHE A 8 -16.28 13.14 -2.94
C PHE A 8 -15.75 14.56 -3.01
N ASP A 9 -16.49 15.49 -2.39
CA ASP A 9 -16.12 16.90 -2.30
C ASP A 9 -15.62 17.24 -0.91
N PHE A 10 -14.42 17.82 -0.86
CA PHE A 10 -13.80 18.30 0.38
C PHE A 10 -13.78 19.82 0.38
N ALA A 11 -14.38 20.42 1.39
CA ALA A 11 -14.28 21.86 1.59
C ALA A 11 -12.96 22.18 2.31
N LEU A 12 -12.07 22.91 1.63
CA LEU A 12 -10.80 23.37 2.20
C LEU A 12 -10.92 24.83 2.64
N PHE A 13 -10.50 25.10 3.86
CA PHE A 13 -10.61 26.43 4.48
C PHE A 13 -9.25 26.91 5.01
N GLY A 14 -9.06 28.23 5.01
CA GLY A 14 -7.89 28.88 5.62
C GLY A 14 -6.56 28.33 5.08
N ASN A 15 -5.67 27.95 6.00
CA ASN A 15 -4.35 27.45 5.64
C ASN A 15 -4.39 26.19 4.77
N ASN A 16 -5.37 25.30 4.98
CA ASN A 16 -5.51 24.07 4.19
C ASN A 16 -5.80 24.38 2.72
N TYR A 17 -6.57 25.44 2.43
CA TYR A 17 -6.82 25.86 1.04
C TYR A 17 -5.52 26.31 0.36
N ILE A 18 -4.70 27.11 1.06
CA ILE A 18 -3.43 27.60 0.54
C ILE A 18 -2.44 26.44 0.36
N GLU A 19 -2.30 25.58 1.37
CA GLU A 19 -1.34 24.48 1.39
C GLU A 19 -1.66 23.40 0.35
N PHE A 20 -2.92 23.00 0.26
CA PHE A 20 -3.35 21.90 -0.61
C PHE A 20 -3.78 22.36 -2.00
N GLY A 21 -3.97 23.66 -2.23
CA GLY A 21 -4.32 24.21 -3.54
C GLY A 21 -3.35 23.82 -4.66
N LYS A 22 -2.07 23.66 -4.33
CA LYS A 22 -1.03 23.20 -5.27
C LYS A 22 -1.26 21.81 -5.85
N TYR A 23 -2.10 20.99 -5.22
CA TYR A 23 -2.44 19.64 -5.67
C TYR A 23 -3.74 19.57 -6.48
N MET A 24 -4.46 20.69 -6.67
CA MET A 24 -5.71 20.76 -7.44
C MET A 24 -5.46 20.80 -8.95
N ILE A 25 -4.60 19.91 -9.43
CA ILE A 25 -4.26 19.75 -10.84
C ILE A 25 -5.13 18.62 -11.39
N LYS A 26 -5.81 18.88 -12.51
CA LYS A 26 -6.64 17.88 -13.17
C LYS A 26 -5.79 16.64 -13.51
N ASP A 27 -6.37 15.46 -13.33
CA ASP A 27 -5.76 14.16 -13.66
C ASP A 27 -4.49 13.83 -12.86
N LEU A 28 -4.24 14.54 -11.74
CA LEU A 28 -3.15 14.24 -10.83
C LEU A 28 -3.54 13.13 -9.83
N TYR A 29 -2.76 12.06 -9.79
CA TYR A 29 -2.93 11.00 -8.80
C TYR A 29 -2.40 11.41 -7.43
N LEU A 30 -3.26 11.39 -6.43
CA LEU A 30 -2.97 11.84 -5.07
C LEU A 30 -3.16 10.71 -4.06
N LEU A 31 -2.29 10.65 -3.07
CA LEU A 31 -2.52 9.94 -1.81
C LEU A 31 -2.96 10.96 -0.76
N ILE A 32 -4.11 10.71 -0.13
CA ILE A 32 -4.68 11.60 0.87
C ILE A 32 -4.70 10.90 2.22
N HIS A 33 -4.00 11.48 3.19
CA HIS A 33 -4.11 11.07 4.58
C HIS A 33 -5.17 11.94 5.24
N ALA A 34 -6.23 11.31 5.73
CA ALA A 34 -7.32 11.98 6.40
C ALA A 34 -7.69 11.28 7.71
N THR A 35 -8.32 12.04 8.62
CA THR A 35 -8.87 11.52 9.87
C THR A 35 -10.36 11.84 9.95
N VAL A 36 -11.11 10.99 10.65
CA VAL A 36 -12.52 11.25 10.94
C VAL A 36 -12.59 11.94 12.30
N GLN A 37 -13.18 13.12 12.33
CA GLN A 37 -13.37 13.90 13.54
C GLN A 37 -14.81 14.38 13.67
N GLU A 38 -15.19 14.86 14.85
CA GLU A 38 -16.47 15.53 15.00
C GLU A 38 -16.48 16.84 14.22
N ARG A 39 -17.58 17.14 13.54
CA ARG A 39 -17.71 18.35 12.74
C ARG A 39 -17.44 19.60 13.58
N GLY A 40 -16.54 20.45 13.11
CA GLY A 40 -16.15 21.66 13.82
C GLY A 40 -15.31 21.44 15.08
N ALA A 41 -14.72 20.26 15.25
CA ALA A 41 -13.79 19.98 16.35
C ALA A 41 -12.61 20.98 16.43
N ASP A 42 -12.18 21.53 15.29
CA ASP A 42 -11.08 22.50 15.19
C ASP A 42 -11.55 23.97 15.27
N TYR A 43 -12.85 24.22 15.47
CA TYR A 43 -13.34 25.59 15.48
C TYR A 43 -12.86 26.30 16.74
N LYS A 44 -12.18 27.44 16.55
CA LYS A 44 -11.65 28.28 17.64
C LYS A 44 -12.70 28.64 18.70
N TYR A 45 -13.97 28.74 18.29
CA TYR A 45 -15.11 29.01 19.16
C TYR A 45 -16.08 27.82 19.14
N ARG A 46 -15.62 26.67 19.63
CA ARG A 46 -16.44 25.47 19.75
C ARG A 46 -17.48 25.67 20.86
N LYS A 47 -18.75 25.47 20.54
CA LYS A 47 -19.82 25.39 21.55
C LYS A 47 -19.65 24.09 22.35
N PRO A 48 -19.92 24.06 23.66
CA PRO A 48 -19.93 22.82 24.43
C PRO A 48 -20.84 21.81 23.74
N SER A 49 -20.35 20.58 23.53
CA SER A 49 -21.13 19.52 22.91
C SER A 49 -22.37 19.26 23.75
N ASN A 50 -23.55 19.40 23.14
CA ASN A 50 -24.81 19.05 23.78
C ASN A 50 -24.95 17.51 23.77
N PRO A 51 -25.11 16.85 24.93
CA PRO A 51 -25.24 15.38 25.00
C PRO A 51 -26.43 14.83 24.20
N ASN A 52 -27.42 15.67 23.89
CA ASN A 52 -28.61 15.31 23.14
C ASN A 52 -28.49 15.58 21.64
N GLU A 53 -27.39 16.17 21.16
CA GLU A 53 -27.17 16.42 19.74
C GLU A 53 -26.37 15.28 19.09
N PRO A 54 -26.75 14.83 17.88
CA PRO A 54 -26.01 13.82 17.16
C PRO A 54 -24.64 14.36 16.74
N VAL A 55 -23.59 13.61 17.04
CA VAL A 55 -22.23 13.88 16.57
C VAL A 55 -22.18 13.61 15.07
N VAL A 56 -21.95 14.67 14.30
CA VAL A 56 -21.79 14.56 12.84
C VAL A 56 -20.31 14.32 12.54
N PRO A 57 -19.93 13.20 11.91
CA PRO A 57 -18.55 12.98 11.49
C PRO A 57 -18.17 13.87 10.31
N GLU A 58 -16.93 14.33 10.30
CA GLU A 58 -16.29 15.14 9.26
C GLU A 58 -14.95 14.48 8.90
N ILE A 59 -14.63 14.42 7.60
CA ILE A 59 -13.31 14.00 7.14
C ILE A 59 -12.40 15.22 7.10
N LYS A 60 -11.31 15.18 7.86
CA LYS A 60 -10.26 16.20 7.86
C LYS A 60 -9.03 15.68 7.11
N ILE A 61 -8.65 16.39 6.06
CA ILE A 61 -7.39 16.14 5.34
C ILE A 61 -6.22 16.60 6.21
N MET A 62 -5.29 15.69 6.48
CA MET A 62 -4.07 15.92 7.24
C MET A 62 -2.88 16.16 6.33
N LYS A 63 -2.82 15.47 5.19
CA LYS A 63 -1.71 15.55 4.23
C LYS A 63 -2.16 15.09 2.85
N ILE A 64 -1.65 15.74 1.81
CA ILE A 64 -1.77 15.31 0.42
C ILE A 64 -0.36 15.09 -0.14
N GLU A 65 -0.17 13.96 -0.81
CA GLU A 65 1.07 13.60 -1.50
C GLU A 65 0.78 13.21 -2.94
N VAL A 66 1.71 13.50 -3.86
CA VAL A 66 1.61 13.00 -5.22
C VAL A 66 1.89 11.50 -5.19
N LEU A 67 0.92 10.70 -5.62
CA LEU A 67 0.99 9.24 -5.51
C LEU A 67 2.25 8.68 -6.19
N ASN A 68 2.64 9.25 -7.34
CA ASN A 68 3.83 8.84 -8.07
C ASN A 68 5.15 9.03 -7.30
N GLU A 69 5.23 10.01 -6.40
CA GLU A 69 6.42 10.29 -5.60
C GLU A 69 6.52 9.39 -4.37
N VAL A 70 5.37 8.90 -3.88
CA VAL A 70 5.30 8.13 -2.64
C VAL A 70 5.04 6.65 -2.84
N LYS A 71 4.56 6.22 -4.02
CA LYS A 71 4.27 4.80 -4.32
C LYS A 71 5.45 3.88 -3.99
N ASP A 72 6.67 4.30 -4.31
CA ASP A 72 7.90 3.52 -4.10
C ASP A 72 8.29 3.45 -2.61
N LYS A 73 7.73 4.33 -1.77
CA LYS A 73 7.90 4.35 -0.31
C LYS A 73 6.77 3.60 0.42
N LEU A 74 5.59 3.50 -0.20
CA LEU A 74 4.47 2.76 0.37
C LEU A 74 4.70 1.25 0.26
N VAL A 75 5.33 0.81 -0.84
CA VAL A 75 5.71 -0.59 -1.01
C VAL A 75 7.01 -0.86 -0.24
N ASN A 76 6.87 -1.52 0.90
CA ASN A 76 7.98 -1.78 1.83
C ASN A 76 8.44 -3.24 1.80
N ALA A 77 7.53 -4.15 1.51
CA ALA A 77 7.80 -5.58 1.47
C ALA A 77 7.00 -6.32 0.41
N LEU A 78 7.66 -7.27 -0.23
CA LEU A 78 7.07 -8.36 -1.00
C LEU A 78 7.19 -9.62 -0.15
N THR A 79 6.08 -10.31 0.06
CA THR A 79 6.07 -11.64 0.68
C THR A 79 5.58 -12.64 -0.35
N VAL A 80 6.48 -13.53 -0.79
CA VAL A 80 6.16 -14.69 -1.64
C VAL A 80 5.85 -15.86 -0.72
N THR A 81 4.75 -16.55 -0.95
CA THR A 81 4.34 -17.74 -0.21
C THR A 81 4.29 -18.91 -1.18
N MET A 82 4.88 -20.03 -0.82
CA MET A 82 4.92 -21.22 -1.66
C MET A 82 4.86 -22.48 -0.79
N PRO A 83 4.24 -23.55 -1.29
CA PRO A 83 4.26 -24.82 -0.59
C PRO A 83 5.62 -25.50 -0.80
N LEU A 84 6.02 -26.34 0.15
CA LEU A 84 7.36 -26.94 0.21
C LEU A 84 7.66 -27.84 -1.00
N ASP A 85 6.64 -28.47 -1.59
CA ASP A 85 6.73 -29.31 -2.78
C ASP A 85 7.07 -28.53 -4.06
N GLN A 86 6.80 -27.23 -4.08
CA GLN A 86 7.12 -26.34 -5.21
C GLN A 86 8.48 -25.65 -5.05
N LEU A 87 9.18 -25.90 -3.94
CA LEU A 87 10.52 -25.41 -3.71
C LEU A 87 11.55 -26.41 -4.27
N ASP A 88 11.83 -26.29 -5.56
CA ASP A 88 12.90 -27.03 -6.23
C ASP A 88 14.08 -26.12 -6.61
N ASP A 89 15.18 -26.74 -7.04
CA ASP A 89 16.42 -26.02 -7.40
C ASP A 89 16.21 -25.09 -8.61
N GLU A 90 15.37 -25.48 -9.57
CA GLU A 90 15.05 -24.68 -10.76
C GLU A 90 14.32 -23.40 -10.37
N PHE A 91 13.26 -23.52 -9.58
CA PHE A 91 12.51 -22.40 -9.03
C PHE A 91 13.41 -21.49 -8.17
N ALA A 92 14.27 -22.07 -7.33
CA ALA A 92 15.15 -21.30 -6.47
C ALA A 92 16.17 -20.48 -7.28
N VAL A 93 16.76 -21.05 -8.33
CA VAL A 93 17.67 -20.34 -9.24
C VAL A 93 16.92 -19.26 -10.00
N ASP A 94 15.79 -19.60 -10.62
CA ASP A 94 14.95 -18.65 -11.35
C ASP A 94 14.61 -17.45 -10.47
N MET A 95 14.07 -17.69 -9.26
CA MET A 95 13.70 -16.60 -8.34
C MET A 95 14.90 -15.75 -7.92
N THR A 96 16.04 -16.40 -7.68
CA THR A 96 17.27 -15.69 -7.32
C THR A 96 17.71 -14.75 -8.44
N ASP A 97 17.74 -15.25 -9.68
CA ASP A 97 18.12 -14.47 -10.84
C ASP A 97 17.18 -13.28 -11.07
N MET A 98 15.87 -13.47 -10.94
CA MET A 98 14.91 -12.38 -11.08
C MET A 98 15.13 -11.28 -10.03
N VAL A 99 15.37 -11.68 -8.77
CA VAL A 99 15.60 -10.76 -7.66
C VAL A 99 16.89 -9.97 -7.89
N ILE A 100 17.94 -10.63 -8.38
CA ILE A 100 19.23 -10.00 -8.71
C ILE A 100 19.10 -9.05 -9.91
N GLN A 101 18.31 -9.41 -10.92
CA GLN A 101 18.09 -8.58 -12.11
C GLN A 101 17.25 -7.33 -11.81
N ASN A 102 16.31 -7.41 -10.86
CA ASN A 102 15.37 -6.35 -10.54
C ASN A 102 15.72 -5.61 -9.25
N LYS A 103 16.97 -5.17 -9.06
CA LYS A 103 17.40 -4.48 -7.82
C LYS A 103 16.54 -3.25 -7.50
N GLY A 104 16.16 -3.09 -6.24
CA GLY A 104 15.36 -1.97 -5.76
C GLY A 104 15.47 -1.72 -4.26
N ASN A 105 14.38 -1.23 -3.67
CA ASN A 105 14.29 -0.84 -2.26
C ASN A 105 13.30 -1.69 -1.44
N VAL A 106 12.54 -2.58 -2.07
CA VAL A 106 11.52 -3.41 -1.42
C VAL A 106 12.16 -4.64 -0.79
N ASN A 107 11.85 -4.90 0.49
CA ASN A 107 12.32 -6.10 1.19
C ASN A 107 11.59 -7.34 0.67
N ILE A 108 12.26 -8.49 0.63
CA ILE A 108 11.66 -9.75 0.14
C ILE A 108 11.63 -10.79 1.24
N TYR A 109 10.45 -11.33 1.50
CA TYR A 109 10.22 -12.44 2.40
C TYR A 109 9.70 -13.65 1.63
N PHE A 110 10.14 -14.83 2.03
CA PHE A 110 9.64 -16.10 1.53
C PHE A 110 8.98 -16.86 2.67
N ASN A 111 7.72 -17.25 2.47
CA ASN A 111 6.98 -18.12 3.35
C ASN A 111 6.91 -19.50 2.71
N VAL A 112 7.60 -20.48 3.28
CA VAL A 112 7.51 -21.86 2.84
C VAL A 112 6.54 -22.59 3.76
N ILE A 113 5.52 -23.23 3.18
CA ILE A 113 4.48 -23.95 3.90
C ILE A 113 4.60 -25.43 3.58
N ASP A 114 4.76 -26.27 4.60
CA ASP A 114 4.62 -27.71 4.41
C ASP A 114 3.12 -28.05 4.36
N PRO A 115 2.57 -28.54 3.23
CA PRO A 115 1.16 -28.83 3.10
C PRO A 115 0.70 -29.98 4.02
N ILE A 116 1.61 -30.89 4.41
CA ILE A 116 1.32 -32.06 5.24
C ILE A 116 1.26 -31.67 6.71
N THR A 117 2.32 -31.03 7.22
CA THR A 117 2.42 -30.68 8.65
C THR A 117 1.82 -29.32 8.98
N GLN A 118 1.45 -28.52 7.98
CA GLN A 118 1.02 -27.12 8.09
C GLN A 118 2.06 -26.21 8.78
N GLN A 119 3.32 -26.66 8.87
CA GLN A 119 4.40 -25.85 9.39
C GLN A 119 4.76 -24.76 8.39
N LYS A 120 5.08 -23.58 8.91
CA LYS A 120 5.44 -22.41 8.12
C LYS A 120 6.80 -21.89 8.54
N VAL A 121 7.68 -21.71 7.56
CA VAL A 121 8.99 -21.08 7.76
C VAL A 121 9.01 -19.76 7.01
N LYS A 122 9.32 -18.67 7.73
CA LYS A 122 9.51 -17.34 7.15
C LYS A 122 11.00 -17.04 7.00
N LEU A 123 11.43 -16.83 5.76
CA LEU A 123 12.79 -16.50 5.38
C LEU A 123 12.84 -15.04 4.92
N PHE A 124 13.85 -14.31 5.38
CA PHE A 124 14.07 -12.92 4.96
C PHE A 124 15.35 -12.85 4.14
N ALA A 125 15.23 -12.43 2.88
CA ALA A 125 16.36 -12.23 1.97
C ALA A 125 17.08 -10.90 2.28
N ARG A 126 17.78 -10.85 3.43
CA ARG A 126 18.38 -9.61 3.99
C ARG A 126 19.31 -8.86 3.02
N GLN A 127 20.01 -9.60 2.16
CA GLN A 127 21.00 -9.04 1.23
C GLN A 127 20.37 -8.58 -0.09
N CYS A 128 19.10 -8.89 -0.32
CA CYS A 128 18.41 -8.63 -1.57
C CYS A 128 17.28 -7.64 -1.36
N ARG A 129 17.16 -6.69 -2.29
CA ARG A 129 16.01 -5.79 -2.37
C ARG A 129 15.58 -5.71 -3.83
N VAL A 130 14.28 -5.73 -4.06
CA VAL A 130 13.70 -5.76 -5.41
C VAL A 130 12.96 -4.47 -5.72
N LYS A 131 12.85 -4.14 -6.99
CA LYS A 131 11.92 -3.16 -7.52
C LYS A 131 10.80 -3.94 -8.19
N ILE A 132 9.57 -3.78 -7.70
CA ILE A 132 8.39 -4.40 -8.32
C ILE A 132 8.01 -3.58 -9.56
N ASN A 133 8.67 -3.85 -10.67
CA ASN A 133 8.31 -3.30 -11.97
C ASN A 133 7.24 -4.17 -12.65
N ARG A 134 6.76 -3.72 -13.81
CA ARG A 134 5.69 -4.41 -14.56
C ARG A 134 6.07 -5.83 -14.95
N ASP A 135 7.32 -6.07 -15.34
CA ASP A 135 7.76 -7.38 -15.84
C ASP A 135 7.93 -8.37 -14.69
N PHE A 136 8.53 -7.92 -13.58
CA PHE A 136 8.61 -8.70 -12.35
C PHE A 136 7.22 -9.04 -11.80
N TYR A 137 6.29 -8.07 -11.79
CA TYR A 137 4.91 -8.31 -11.38
C TYR A 137 4.19 -9.32 -12.27
N LYS A 138 4.25 -9.17 -13.60
CA LYS A 138 3.63 -10.11 -14.55
C LYS A 138 4.10 -11.54 -14.34
N MET A 139 5.38 -11.69 -14.05
CA MET A 139 5.96 -13.01 -13.83
C MET A 139 5.54 -13.58 -12.47
N LEU A 140 5.51 -12.79 -11.39
CA LEU A 140 4.89 -13.22 -10.11
C LEU A 140 3.44 -13.66 -10.31
N SER A 141 2.66 -12.90 -11.09
CA SER A 141 1.30 -13.25 -11.48
C SER A 141 1.24 -14.57 -12.25
N LYS A 142 2.16 -14.82 -13.18
CA LYS A 142 2.25 -16.09 -13.90
C LYS A 142 2.50 -17.27 -12.97
N TYR A 143 3.50 -17.18 -12.06
CA TYR A 143 3.75 -18.25 -11.08
C TYR A 143 2.55 -18.48 -10.15
N LYS A 144 1.75 -17.43 -9.88
CA LYS A 144 0.50 -17.55 -9.12
C LYS A 144 -0.61 -18.23 -9.92
N GLU A 145 -0.77 -17.89 -11.20
CA GLU A 145 -1.72 -18.56 -12.11
C GLU A 145 -1.37 -20.04 -12.32
N ASP A 146 -0.07 -20.36 -12.40
CA ASP A 146 0.46 -21.73 -12.48
C ASP A 146 0.30 -22.50 -11.15
N GLY A 147 -0.21 -21.86 -10.08
CA GLY A 147 -0.45 -22.48 -8.78
C GLY A 147 0.82 -22.75 -7.97
N LYS A 148 1.98 -22.22 -8.39
CA LYS A 148 3.28 -22.45 -7.74
C LYS A 148 3.46 -21.59 -6.50
N ILE A 149 2.98 -20.34 -6.55
CA ILE A 149 3.15 -19.37 -5.46
C ILE A 149 1.87 -18.57 -5.20
N ASP A 150 1.81 -17.94 -4.04
CA ASP A 150 1.00 -16.75 -3.79
C ASP A 150 1.93 -15.59 -3.42
N PHE A 151 1.48 -14.34 -3.53
CA PHE A 151 2.28 -13.20 -3.11
C PHE A 151 1.43 -12.02 -2.63
N GLN A 152 2.02 -11.29 -1.68
CA GLN A 152 1.45 -10.08 -1.11
C GLN A 152 2.47 -8.94 -1.18
N ILE A 153 1.99 -7.76 -1.62
CA ILE A 153 2.75 -6.51 -1.63
C ILE A 153 2.19 -5.63 -0.52
N SER A 154 3.06 -5.14 0.37
CA SER A 154 2.71 -4.36 1.57
C SER A 154 3.66 -3.20 1.82
#